data_AF-A0A7C5M2P8-F1
#
_entry.id   AF-A0A7C5M2P8-F1
#
_cell.length_a   1.000
_cell.length_b   1.000
_cell.length_c   1.000
_cell.angle_alpha   90.00
_cell.angle_beta   90.00
_cell.angle_gamma   90.00
#
_symmetry.space_group_name_H-M   'P 1'
#
loop_
_entity.id
_entity.type
_entity.pdbx_description
1 polymer ?
#
loop_
_entity_poly.entity_id
_entity_poly.type
_entity_poly.pdbx_seq_one_letter_code
_entity_poly.pdbx_strand_id
1 'polypeptide(L)'
;MKVRLLFLFIILFVRHLAVAQSLPQADYNWQTEDDFRQYEDEVLATIAWLEENPIATTDNDTKAMTAFVLAWLAGVPYITVTYNDIFLESIANSRKYRFAEKFRVTYLLGKAYYYIKHPDNPDEAEACARSIAGMVKVYEELKKVDPSVQHWRLEKYSRLYYNGKLLGYVRRQLAKEENPVFY
;
A
#
# COMPACT_ATOMS: atom_id res chain seq x y z
N MET A 1 7.54 -53.26 2.61
CA MET A 1 8.42 -52.11 2.30
C MET A 1 7.77 -50.96 1.49
N LYS A 2 6.51 -51.08 1.03
CA LYS A 2 5.88 -50.03 0.19
C LYS A 2 5.08 -48.96 0.95
N VAL A 3 4.60 -49.25 2.17
CA VAL A 3 3.83 -48.29 3.00
C VAL A 3 4.73 -47.27 3.71
N ARG A 4 5.98 -47.62 4.01
CA ARG A 4 6.95 -46.70 4.64
C ARG A 4 7.46 -45.61 3.70
N LEU A 5 7.42 -45.83 2.38
CA LEU A 5 7.85 -44.84 1.39
C LEU A 5 6.78 -43.75 1.16
N LEU A 6 5.49 -44.08 1.35
CA LEU A 6 4.38 -43.15 1.12
C LEU A 6 4.30 -42.05 2.20
N PHE A 7 4.65 -42.40 3.45
CA PHE A 7 4.69 -41.43 4.56
C PHE A 7 5.82 -40.39 4.42
N LEU A 8 6.93 -40.76 3.75
CA LEU A 8 8.06 -39.85 3.52
C LEU A 8 7.77 -38.77 2.48
N PHE A 9 6.84 -39.03 1.54
CA PHE A 9 6.46 -38.08 0.50
C PHE A 9 5.46 -37.02 1.00
N ILE A 10 4.59 -37.37 1.95
CA ILE A 10 3.58 -36.45 2.51
C ILE A 10 4.24 -35.39 3.42
N ILE A 11 5.31 -35.75 4.14
CA ILE A 11 6.04 -34.81 5.02
C ILE A 11 6.81 -33.75 4.22
N LEU A 12 7.20 -34.04 2.96
CA LEU A 12 7.91 -33.09 2.10
C LEU A 12 7.01 -32.00 1.51
N PHE A 13 5.69 -32.23 1.40
CA PHE A 13 4.76 -31.22 0.86
C PHE A 13 4.23 -30.22 1.90
N VAL A 14 4.25 -30.57 3.19
CA VAL A 14 3.72 -29.69 4.26
C VAL A 14 4.65 -28.51 4.57
N ARG A 15 5.93 -28.56 4.18
CA ARG A 15 6.90 -27.48 4.46
C ARG A 15 6.67 -26.19 3.66
N HIS A 16 5.82 -26.19 2.63
CA HIS A 16 5.60 -24.99 1.80
C HIS A 16 4.40 -24.12 2.25
N LEU A 17 3.64 -24.51 3.28
CA LEU A 17 2.46 -23.75 3.73
C LEU A 17 2.70 -22.87 4.96
N ALA A 18 3.92 -22.81 5.48
CA ALA A 18 4.26 -21.98 6.63
C ALA A 18 5.18 -20.82 6.21
N VAL A 19 4.62 -19.84 5.50
CA VAL A 19 5.19 -18.49 5.55
C VAL A 19 4.53 -17.78 6.73
N ALA A 20 4.93 -18.15 7.95
CA ALA A 20 4.76 -17.25 9.08
C ALA A 20 5.82 -16.16 8.88
N GLN A 21 5.44 -15.04 8.25
CA GLN A 21 6.32 -13.86 8.21
C GLN A 21 6.39 -13.30 9.63
N SER A 22 7.30 -13.82 10.44
CA SER A 22 7.72 -13.12 11.65
C SER A 22 8.31 -11.80 11.19
N LEU A 23 7.68 -10.70 11.59
CA LEU A 23 8.21 -9.36 11.34
C LEU A 23 9.66 -9.29 11.81
N PRO A 24 10.59 -8.74 11.01
CA PRO A 24 11.93 -8.52 11.51
C PRO A 24 11.81 -7.53 12.68
N GLN A 25 12.30 -7.96 13.84
CA GLN A 25 12.37 -7.14 15.04
C GLN A 25 13.39 -6.04 14.74
N ALA A 26 12.88 -4.84 14.48
CA ALA A 26 13.58 -3.75 13.80
C ALA A 26 14.75 -3.17 14.62
N ASP A 27 15.96 -3.66 14.39
CA ASP A 27 17.20 -2.89 14.56
C ASP A 27 17.79 -2.65 13.16
N TYR A 28 17.03 -1.92 12.33
CA TYR A 28 17.46 -1.62 10.96
C TYR A 28 18.47 -0.47 10.99
N ASN A 29 19.74 -0.78 10.73
CA ASN A 29 20.80 0.21 10.63
C ASN A 29 21.04 0.60 9.15
N TRP A 30 20.01 1.14 8.48
CA TRP A 30 20.17 1.67 7.12
C TRP A 30 20.95 2.99 7.18
N GLN A 31 22.15 3.02 6.61
CA GLN A 31 23.02 4.21 6.64
C GLN A 31 23.38 4.67 5.24
N THR A 32 23.48 3.75 4.29
CA THR A 32 23.89 3.99 2.91
C THR A 32 22.74 3.77 1.95
N GLU A 33 22.83 4.37 0.76
CA GLU A 33 21.87 4.12 -0.32
C GLU A 33 21.73 2.63 -0.63
N ASP A 34 22.83 1.87 -0.67
CA ASP A 34 22.83 0.43 -0.92
C ASP A 34 22.05 -0.34 0.14
N ASP A 35 22.14 0.06 1.42
CA ASP A 35 21.34 -0.54 2.49
C ASP A 35 19.84 -0.37 2.22
N PHE A 36 19.41 0.82 1.77
CA PHE A 36 18.00 1.03 1.42
C PHE A 36 17.59 0.21 0.20
N ARG A 37 18.43 0.15 -0.84
CA ARG A 37 18.16 -0.60 -2.07
C ARG A 37 17.97 -2.09 -1.83
N GLN A 38 18.72 -2.69 -0.93
CA GLN A 38 18.59 -4.11 -0.56
C GLN A 38 17.22 -4.47 0.01
N TYR A 39 16.49 -3.49 0.57
CA TYR A 39 15.16 -3.69 1.16
C TYR A 39 14.00 -3.31 0.23
N GLU A 40 14.26 -2.81 -0.99
CA GLU A 40 13.20 -2.38 -1.91
C GLU A 40 12.16 -3.47 -2.16
N ASP A 41 12.59 -4.71 -2.40
CA ASP A 41 11.69 -5.83 -2.65
C ASP A 41 10.86 -6.21 -1.41
N GLU A 42 11.44 -6.15 -0.22
CA GLU A 42 10.71 -6.40 1.04
C GLU A 42 9.69 -5.28 1.31
N VAL A 43 10.06 -4.03 1.05
CA VAL A 43 9.16 -2.87 1.14
C VAL A 43 7.99 -3.02 0.17
N LEU A 44 8.26 -3.34 -1.10
CA LEU A 44 7.24 -3.55 -2.12
C LEU A 44 6.29 -4.69 -1.75
N ALA A 45 6.84 -5.82 -1.28
CA ALA A 45 6.05 -6.96 -0.84
C ALA A 45 5.18 -6.60 0.38
N THR A 46 5.73 -5.87 1.33
CA THR A 46 5.02 -5.42 2.54
C THR A 46 3.87 -4.48 2.18
N ILE A 47 4.08 -3.52 1.28
CA ILE A 47 3.03 -2.61 0.81
C ILE A 47 1.91 -3.39 0.13
N ALA A 48 2.23 -4.30 -0.79
CA ALA A 48 1.23 -5.12 -1.47
C ALA A 48 0.44 -5.99 -0.49
N TRP A 49 1.13 -6.60 0.48
CA TRP A 49 0.48 -7.41 1.51
C TRP A 49 -0.45 -6.57 2.40
N LEU A 50 -0.05 -5.36 2.80
CA LEU A 50 -0.88 -4.43 3.59
C LEU A 50 -2.14 -3.98 2.86
N GLU A 51 -2.10 -3.88 1.53
CA GLU A 51 -3.28 -3.56 0.71
C GLU A 51 -4.32 -4.68 0.69
N GLU A 52 -3.87 -5.93 0.78
CA GLU A 52 -4.71 -7.13 0.75
C GLU A 52 -5.12 -7.58 2.17
N ASN A 53 -4.36 -7.19 3.18
CA ASN A 53 -4.56 -7.60 4.57
C ASN A 53 -4.59 -6.38 5.52
N PRO A 54 -5.49 -5.41 5.35
CA PRO A 54 -5.47 -4.15 6.12
C PRO A 54 -6.01 -4.26 7.55
N ILE A 55 -6.50 -5.44 7.95
CA ILE A 55 -7.10 -5.73 9.25
C ILE A 55 -6.07 -6.49 10.08
N ALA A 56 -5.72 -5.98 11.25
CA ALA A 56 -4.84 -6.68 12.18
C ALA A 56 -5.52 -7.93 12.76
N THR A 57 -4.75 -9.00 12.92
CA THR A 57 -5.16 -10.27 13.51
C THR A 57 -4.15 -10.67 14.59
N THR A 58 -4.35 -11.82 15.23
CA THR A 58 -3.35 -12.37 16.17
C THR A 58 -2.04 -12.75 15.47
N ASP A 59 -2.12 -13.08 14.19
CA ASP A 59 -1.00 -13.64 13.42
C ASP A 59 -0.32 -12.58 12.53
N ASN A 60 -0.87 -11.37 12.47
CA ASN A 60 -0.30 -10.27 11.69
C ASN A 60 -0.42 -8.90 12.39
N ASP A 61 0.70 -8.17 12.41
CA ASP A 61 0.74 -6.81 12.96
C ASP A 61 0.89 -5.80 11.83
N THR A 62 -0.25 -5.41 11.25
CA THR A 62 -0.33 -4.38 10.20
C THR A 62 0.29 -3.05 10.65
N LYS A 63 0.31 -2.75 11.96
CA LYS A 63 0.88 -1.51 12.50
C LYS A 63 2.40 -1.57 12.46
N ALA A 64 3.01 -2.68 12.88
CA ALA A 64 4.45 -2.87 12.80
C ALA A 64 4.95 -2.93 11.34
N MET A 65 4.22 -3.60 10.44
CA MET A 65 4.52 -3.59 9.00
C MET A 65 4.44 -2.19 8.40
N THR A 66 3.40 -1.44 8.76
CA THR A 66 3.28 -0.04 8.33
C THR A 66 4.44 0.80 8.87
N ALA A 67 4.82 0.61 10.13
CA ALA A 67 5.94 1.31 10.75
C ALA A 67 7.28 0.99 10.08
N PHE A 68 7.52 -0.27 9.70
CA PHE A 68 8.70 -0.67 8.93
C PHE A 68 8.79 0.11 7.61
N VAL A 69 7.72 0.12 6.81
CA VAL A 69 7.74 0.83 5.52
C VAL A 69 7.89 2.33 5.72
N LEU A 70 7.20 2.93 6.70
CA LEU A 70 7.33 4.35 6.99
C LEU A 70 8.74 4.72 7.48
N ALA A 71 9.39 3.87 8.27
CA ALA A 71 10.77 4.07 8.70
C ALA A 71 11.73 4.03 7.51
N TRP A 72 11.55 3.07 6.60
CA TRP A 72 12.34 3.00 5.36
C TRP A 72 12.14 4.25 4.51
N LEU A 73 10.89 4.68 4.32
CA LEU A 73 10.56 5.88 3.55
C LEU A 73 11.08 7.18 4.18
N ALA A 74 11.20 7.23 5.50
CA ALA A 74 11.76 8.38 6.19
C ALA A 74 13.28 8.52 5.98
N GLY A 75 13.98 7.41 5.69
CA GLY A 75 15.44 7.38 5.55
C GLY A 75 15.95 7.29 4.11
N VAL A 76 15.12 6.85 3.15
CA VAL A 76 15.57 6.60 1.77
C VAL A 76 16.07 7.90 1.10
N PRO A 77 17.32 7.95 0.60
CA PRO A 77 17.90 9.20 0.12
C PRO A 77 17.55 9.55 -1.33
N TYR A 78 17.01 8.60 -2.10
CA TYR A 78 16.78 8.73 -3.55
C TYR A 78 15.30 8.78 -3.95
N ILE A 79 14.36 8.68 -3.01
CA ILE A 79 12.91 8.81 -3.28
C ILE A 79 12.33 9.89 -2.38
N THR A 80 11.56 10.80 -2.96
CA THR A 80 10.74 11.74 -2.19
C THR A 80 9.27 11.44 -2.47
N VAL A 81 8.51 11.14 -1.42
CA VAL A 81 7.08 10.86 -1.53
C VAL A 81 6.27 12.00 -0.93
N THR A 82 5.35 12.56 -1.70
CA THR A 82 4.48 13.66 -1.29
C THR A 82 3.01 13.29 -1.42
N TYR A 83 2.17 13.94 -0.62
CA TYR A 83 0.72 13.87 -0.77
C TYR A 83 0.22 14.80 -1.86
N ASN A 84 -0.87 14.41 -2.53
CA ASN A 84 -1.66 15.32 -3.36
C ASN A 84 -3.02 15.47 -2.69
N ASP A 85 -3.20 16.60 -2.01
CA ASP A 85 -4.36 16.85 -1.15
C ASP A 85 -5.67 16.76 -1.94
N ILE A 86 -5.69 17.09 -3.22
CA ILE A 86 -6.86 16.96 -4.10
C ILE A 86 -7.52 15.57 -4.04
N PHE A 87 -6.72 14.50 -3.85
CA PHE A 87 -7.24 13.13 -3.76
C PHE A 87 -7.65 12.72 -2.35
N LEU A 88 -7.13 13.40 -1.33
CA LEU A 88 -7.27 13.05 0.08
C LEU A 88 -8.23 13.97 0.85
N GLU A 89 -8.51 15.18 0.38
CA GLU A 89 -9.18 16.24 1.12
C GLU A 89 -10.48 15.77 1.83
N SER A 90 -11.38 15.11 1.11
CA SER A 90 -12.64 14.65 1.73
C SER A 90 -12.49 13.42 2.63
N ILE A 91 -11.38 12.68 2.52
CA ILE A 91 -11.12 11.43 3.25
C ILE A 91 -10.26 11.73 4.48
N ALA A 92 -9.05 12.22 4.25
CA ALA A 92 -8.00 12.38 5.24
C ALA A 92 -8.11 13.68 6.07
N ASN A 93 -8.71 14.74 5.54
CA ASN A 93 -8.84 16.02 6.26
C ASN A 93 -10.17 16.13 7.05
N SER A 94 -11.02 15.10 6.97
CA SER A 94 -12.21 14.98 7.81
C SER A 94 -11.82 14.44 9.19
N ARG A 95 -11.74 15.30 10.22
CA ARG A 95 -11.50 14.90 11.62
C ARG A 95 -12.53 13.89 12.17
N LYS A 96 -13.68 13.72 11.49
CA LYS A 96 -14.76 12.82 11.89
C LYS A 96 -14.64 11.42 11.26
N TYR A 97 -13.83 11.25 10.22
CA TYR A 97 -13.71 9.97 9.53
C TYR A 97 -12.61 9.12 10.19
N ARG A 98 -12.99 8.13 10.99
CA ARG A 98 -12.04 7.33 11.80
C ARG A 98 -10.98 6.57 11.00
N PHE A 99 -11.23 6.33 9.71
CA PHE A 99 -10.29 5.64 8.82
C PHE A 99 -9.38 6.61 8.04
N ALA A 100 -9.52 7.92 8.24
CA ALA A 100 -8.77 8.98 7.56
C ALA A 100 -7.27 8.70 7.50
N GLU A 101 -6.66 8.39 8.66
CA GLU A 101 -5.23 8.15 8.75
C GLU A 101 -4.80 6.89 8.00
N LYS A 102 -5.60 5.82 8.06
CA LYS A 102 -5.31 4.59 7.32
C LYS A 102 -5.24 4.86 5.82
N PHE A 103 -6.21 5.58 5.27
CA PHE A 103 -6.21 5.92 3.84
C PHE A 103 -5.13 6.93 3.46
N ARG A 104 -4.78 7.89 4.34
CA ARG A 104 -3.63 8.78 4.14
C ARG A 104 -2.35 7.98 4.01
N VAL A 105 -2.09 7.07 4.95
CA VAL A 105 -0.90 6.22 4.91
C VAL A 105 -0.92 5.29 3.69
N THR A 106 -2.02 4.61 3.40
CA THR A 106 -2.13 3.76 2.19
C THR A 106 -1.83 4.53 0.90
N TYR A 107 -2.28 5.79 0.81
CA TYR A 107 -1.97 6.63 -0.35
C TYR A 107 -0.46 6.87 -0.48
N LEU A 108 0.21 7.21 0.63
CA LEU A 108 1.66 7.42 0.65
C LEU A 108 2.41 6.14 0.22
N LEU A 109 2.03 5.00 0.80
CA LEU A 109 2.63 3.70 0.49
C LEU A 109 2.46 3.31 -0.98
N GLY A 110 1.29 3.57 -1.57
CA GLY A 110 1.08 3.29 -2.99
C GLY A 110 1.93 4.17 -3.93
N LYS A 111 2.26 5.40 -3.51
CA LYS A 111 3.15 6.27 -4.29
C LYS A 111 4.58 5.79 -4.19
N ALA A 112 5.02 5.46 -2.97
CA ALA A 112 6.32 4.83 -2.73
C ALA A 112 6.50 3.57 -3.61
N TYR A 113 5.50 2.69 -3.63
CA TYR A 113 5.49 1.50 -4.47
C TYR A 113 5.73 1.85 -5.94
N TYR A 114 5.05 2.88 -6.46
CA TYR A 114 5.21 3.29 -7.85
C TYR A 114 6.63 3.81 -8.13
N TYR A 115 7.18 4.68 -7.28
CA TYR A 115 8.51 5.25 -7.48
C TYR A 115 9.63 4.22 -7.41
N ILE A 116 9.55 3.26 -6.48
CA ILE A 116 10.52 2.15 -6.42
C ILE A 116 10.51 1.36 -7.73
N LYS A 117 9.32 1.13 -8.32
CA LYS A 117 9.19 0.40 -9.60
C LYS A 117 9.53 1.22 -10.85
N HIS A 118 9.64 2.55 -10.74
CA HIS A 118 9.88 3.46 -11.87
C HIS A 118 10.91 4.54 -11.51
N PRO A 119 12.15 4.16 -11.20
CA PRO A 119 13.15 5.08 -10.62
C PRO A 119 13.61 6.17 -11.60
N ASP A 120 13.66 5.90 -12.90
CA ASP A 120 14.30 6.80 -13.87
C ASP A 120 13.39 7.92 -14.41
N ASN A 121 12.08 7.67 -14.46
CA ASN A 121 11.11 8.62 -15.02
C ASN A 121 9.69 8.37 -14.47
N PRO A 122 9.43 8.73 -13.20
CA PRO A 122 8.13 8.51 -12.60
C PRO A 122 7.07 9.46 -13.17
N ASP A 123 5.94 8.92 -13.63
CA ASP A 123 4.74 9.70 -13.96
C ASP A 123 3.91 9.92 -12.68
N GLU A 124 3.77 11.18 -12.28
CA GLU A 124 3.03 11.58 -11.07
C GLU A 124 1.55 11.14 -11.10
N ALA A 125 0.91 11.15 -12.27
CA ALA A 125 -0.47 10.72 -12.41
C ALA A 125 -0.61 9.20 -12.28
N GLU A 126 0.34 8.43 -12.80
CA GLU A 126 0.39 6.98 -12.61
C GLU A 126 0.68 6.64 -11.13
N ALA A 127 1.57 7.39 -10.48
CA ALA A 127 1.86 7.25 -9.04
C ALA A 127 0.60 7.49 -8.19
N CYS A 128 -0.11 8.60 -8.44
CA CYS A 128 -1.37 8.92 -7.78
C CYS A 128 -2.46 7.87 -8.06
N ALA A 129 -2.56 7.36 -9.30
CA ALA A 129 -3.50 6.32 -9.67
C ALA A 129 -3.20 4.99 -8.94
N ARG A 130 -1.93 4.60 -8.84
CA ARG A 130 -1.47 3.44 -8.06
C ARG A 130 -1.79 3.60 -6.57
N SER A 131 -1.63 4.79 -6.01
CA SER A 131 -2.03 5.09 -4.63
C SER A 131 -3.52 4.93 -4.40
N ILE A 132 -4.35 5.48 -5.29
CA ILE A 132 -5.80 5.36 -5.19
C ILE A 132 -6.24 3.90 -5.37
N ALA A 133 -5.59 3.13 -6.25
CA ALA A 133 -5.84 1.70 -6.37
C ALA A 133 -5.55 0.94 -5.06
N GLY A 134 -4.45 1.27 -4.37
CA GLY A 134 -4.15 0.71 -3.05
C GLY A 134 -5.24 1.04 -2.02
N MET A 135 -5.69 2.29 -1.98
CA MET A 135 -6.82 2.69 -1.12
C MET A 135 -8.10 1.92 -1.44
N VAL A 136 -8.38 1.66 -2.73
CA VAL A 136 -9.56 0.88 -3.14
C VAL A 136 -9.47 -0.55 -2.59
N LYS A 137 -8.33 -1.23 -2.70
CA LYS A 137 -8.15 -2.58 -2.14
C LYS A 137 -8.39 -2.59 -0.63
N VAL A 138 -7.74 -1.68 0.09
CA VAL A 138 -7.91 -1.53 1.54
C VAL A 138 -9.37 -1.26 1.91
N TYR A 139 -10.03 -0.38 1.15
CA TYR A 139 -11.44 -0.05 1.36
C TYR A 139 -12.35 -1.26 1.21
N GLU A 140 -12.18 -2.06 0.16
CA GLU A 140 -13.02 -3.25 -0.07
C GLU A 140 -12.83 -4.30 1.03
N GLU A 141 -11.61 -4.53 1.51
CA GLU A 141 -11.37 -5.47 2.62
C GLU A 141 -11.99 -4.98 3.94
N LEU A 142 -11.82 -3.69 4.28
CA LEU A 142 -12.44 -3.13 5.47
C LEU A 142 -13.97 -3.15 5.41
N LYS A 143 -14.55 -2.93 4.22
CA LYS A 143 -16.00 -2.89 4.02
C LYS A 143 -16.67 -4.23 4.30
N LYS A 144 -15.94 -5.35 4.15
CA LYS A 144 -16.42 -6.70 4.49
C LYS A 144 -16.69 -6.87 5.99
N VAL A 145 -15.98 -6.14 6.84
CA VAL A 145 -16.03 -6.31 8.30
C VAL A 145 -16.63 -5.12 9.04
N ASP A 146 -16.52 -3.92 8.49
CA ASP A 146 -17.03 -2.69 9.11
C ASP A 146 -17.72 -1.80 8.05
N PRO A 147 -19.06 -1.85 7.95
CA PRO A 147 -19.81 -1.04 7.00
C PRO A 147 -19.63 0.47 7.17
N SER A 148 -19.24 0.95 8.35
CA SER A 148 -19.04 2.39 8.59
C SER A 148 -17.81 2.95 7.87
N VAL A 149 -16.96 2.09 7.29
CA VAL A 149 -15.88 2.54 6.41
C VAL A 149 -16.43 3.27 5.18
N GLN A 150 -17.70 3.07 4.83
CA GLN A 150 -18.33 3.68 3.66
C GLN A 150 -18.05 5.19 3.56
N HIS A 151 -17.51 5.58 2.40
CA HIS A 151 -17.19 6.97 2.12
C HIS A 151 -17.41 7.26 0.63
N TRP A 152 -18.17 8.31 0.31
CA TRP A 152 -18.59 8.63 -1.06
C TRP A 152 -17.42 8.76 -2.04
N ARG A 153 -16.28 9.31 -1.58
CA ARG A 153 -15.08 9.46 -2.42
C ARG A 153 -14.38 8.12 -2.67
N LEU A 154 -14.36 7.21 -1.69
CA LEU A 154 -13.82 5.86 -1.86
C LEU A 154 -14.71 5.03 -2.80
N GLU A 155 -16.03 5.14 -2.68
CA GLU A 155 -16.97 4.53 -3.63
C GLU A 155 -16.78 5.03 -5.07
N LYS A 156 -16.55 6.34 -5.24
CA LYS A 156 -16.19 6.92 -6.55
C LYS A 156 -14.88 6.33 -7.07
N TYR A 157 -13.87 6.18 -6.23
CA TYR A 157 -12.58 5.59 -6.61
C TYR A 157 -12.71 4.12 -6.96
N SER A 158 -13.43 3.31 -6.18
CA SER A 158 -13.72 1.90 -6.52
C SER A 158 -14.37 1.80 -7.89
N ARG A 159 -15.40 2.61 -8.17
CA ARG A 159 -16.05 2.62 -9.49
C ARG A 159 -15.10 3.02 -10.62
N LEU A 160 -14.24 4.01 -10.42
CA LEU A 160 -13.26 4.42 -11.44
C LEU A 160 -12.21 3.35 -11.68
N TYR A 161 -11.75 2.69 -10.63
CA TYR A 161 -10.79 1.59 -10.68
C TYR A 161 -11.34 0.41 -11.48
N TYR A 162 -12.50 -0.14 -11.09
CA TYR A 162 -13.09 -1.31 -11.76
C TYR A 162 -13.55 -1.05 -13.20
N ASN A 163 -13.79 0.21 -13.59
CA ASN A 163 -14.14 0.58 -14.95
C ASN A 163 -12.92 0.99 -15.81
N GLY A 164 -11.70 0.88 -15.31
CA GLY A 164 -10.49 1.27 -16.05
C GLY A 164 -10.39 2.78 -16.34
N LYS A 165 -11.08 3.62 -15.57
CA LYS A 165 -11.17 5.09 -15.78
C LYS A 165 -10.36 5.90 -14.77
N LEU A 166 -9.66 5.23 -13.84
CA LEU A 166 -8.96 5.88 -12.73
C LEU A 166 -7.83 6.81 -13.18
N LEU A 167 -6.90 6.34 -14.00
CA LEU A 167 -5.78 7.16 -14.48
C LEU A 167 -6.25 8.42 -15.21
N GLY A 168 -7.22 8.28 -16.12
CA GLY A 168 -7.79 9.42 -16.83
C GLY A 168 -8.48 10.43 -15.89
N TYR A 169 -9.09 9.96 -14.80
CA TYR A 169 -9.61 10.84 -13.76
C TYR A 169 -8.50 11.59 -13.03
N VAL A 170 -7.43 10.90 -12.64
CA VAL A 170 -6.27 11.48 -11.93
C VAL A 170 -5.60 12.56 -12.78
N ARG A 171 -5.25 12.27 -14.04
CA ARG A 171 -4.67 13.26 -14.96
C ARG A 171 -5.52 14.52 -15.07
N ARG A 172 -6.84 14.37 -15.15
CA ARG A 172 -7.77 15.52 -15.18
C ARG A 172 -7.85 16.29 -13.87
N GLN A 173 -7.60 15.67 -12.71
CA GLN A 173 -7.57 16.40 -11.43
C GLN A 173 -6.27 17.19 -11.30
N LEU A 174 -5.13 16.56 -11.59
CA LEU A 174 -3.81 17.24 -11.54
C LEU A 174 -3.75 18.43 -12.50
N ALA A 175 -4.23 18.28 -13.74
CA ALA A 175 -4.26 19.39 -14.69
C ALA A 175 -5.11 20.60 -14.23
N LYS A 176 -6.13 20.38 -13.39
CA LYS A 176 -6.95 21.45 -12.80
C LYS A 176 -6.26 22.13 -11.61
N GLU A 177 -5.46 21.38 -10.87
CA GLU A 177 -4.67 21.88 -9.74
C GLU A 177 -3.55 22.81 -10.23
N GLU A 178 -2.93 22.47 -11.36
CA GLU A 178 -1.90 23.30 -12.01
C GLU A 178 -2.46 24.57 -12.68
N ASN A 179 -3.74 24.55 -13.10
CA ASN A 179 -4.41 25.68 -13.74
C ASN A 179 -5.72 26.04 -13.01
N PRO A 180 -5.65 26.63 -11.80
CA PRO A 180 -6.84 27.02 -11.07
C PRO A 180 -7.55 28.15 -11.83
N VAL A 181 -8.69 27.84 -12.43
CA VAL A 181 -9.57 28.88 -12.99
C VAL A 181 -10.24 29.59 -11.83
N PHE A 182 -9.73 30.76 -11.45
CA PHE A 182 -10.36 31.66 -10.50
C PHE A 182 -11.58 32.31 -11.18
N TYR A 183 -12.78 31.99 -10.71
CA TYR A 183 -14.02 32.67 -11.07
C TYR A 183 -14.36 33.72 -10.03
#